data_AF-A0A2T1C7F9-F1
#
_entry.id   AF-A0A2T1C7F9-F1
#
_cell.length_a   1.000
_cell.length_b   1.000
_cell.length_c   1.000
_cell.angle_alpha   90.00
_cell.angle_beta   90.00
_cell.angle_gamma   90.00
#
_symmetry.space_group_name_H-M   'P 1'
#
loop_
_entity.id
_entity.type
_entity.pdbx_description
1 polymer ?
#
loop_
_entity_poly.entity_id
_entity_poly.type
_entity_poly.pdbx_seq_one_letter_code
_entity_poly.pdbx_strand_id
1 'polypeptide(L)' 'MHRKQTVHCPNCGSQAERYHLENLRLTRTQCQICDYLMITCSQTGKVIEAYAPGIYAHR' A
#
# COMPACT_ATOMS: atom_id res chain seq x y z
N MET A 1 -3.62 -12.48 -12.74
CA MET A 1 -3.81 -11.19 -13.44
C MET A 1 -3.34 -10.05 -12.52
N HIS A 2 -3.01 -8.86 -13.04
CA HIS A 2 -2.62 -7.70 -12.21
C HIS A 2 -3.74 -6.65 -12.22
N ARG A 3 -4.43 -6.46 -11.10
CA ARG A 3 -5.48 -5.43 -10.98
C ARG A 3 -4.96 -4.22 -10.20
N LYS A 4 -5.00 -3.05 -10.81
CA LYS A 4 -4.66 -1.76 -10.19
C LYS A 4 -5.93 -1.06 -9.70
N GLN A 5 -5.87 -0.46 -8.52
CA GLN A 5 -6.94 0.34 -7.92
C GLN A 5 -6.34 1.63 -7.34
N THR A 6 -7.04 2.75 -7.49
CA THR A 6 -6.72 3.98 -6.78
C THR A 6 -7.36 3.94 -5.40
N VAL A 7 -6.58 4.24 -4.36
CA VAL A 7 -7.01 4.27 -2.95
C VAL A 7 -6.45 5.51 -2.27
N HIS A 8 -6.94 5.84 -1.08
CA HIS A 8 -6.26 6.82 -0.23
C HIS A 8 -5.10 6.18 0.52
N CYS A 9 -3.99 6.91 0.62
CA CYS A 9 -2.81 6.51 1.37
C CYS A 9 -3.16 6.40 2.86
N PRO A 10 -2.92 5.24 3.50
CA PRO A 10 -3.16 5.09 4.94
C PRO A 10 -2.28 6.00 5.80
N ASN A 11 -1.14 6.45 5.26
CA ASN A 11 -0.19 7.30 5.97
C ASN A 11 -0.56 8.78 5.82
N CYS A 12 -0.57 9.32 4.59
CA CYS A 12 -0.75 10.77 4.37
C CYS A 12 -2.13 11.19 3.82
N GLY A 13 -3.05 10.25 3.55
CA GLY A 13 -4.37 10.53 2.96
C GLY A 13 -4.39 10.89 1.46
N SER A 14 -3.24 11.21 0.85
CA SER A 14 -3.13 11.48 -0.59
C SER A 14 -3.50 10.26 -1.44
N GLN A 15 -3.66 10.45 -2.75
CA GLN A 15 -3.91 9.32 -3.65
C GLN A 15 -2.73 8.35 -3.67
N ALA A 16 -3.05 7.07 -3.62
CA ALA A 16 -2.13 5.94 -3.63
C ALA A 16 -2.66 4.84 -4.55
N GLU A 17 -1.79 3.88 -4.83
CA GLU A 17 -2.08 2.79 -5.76
C GLU A 17 -2.06 1.46 -5.02
N ARG A 18 -3.08 0.63 -5.24
CA ARG A 18 -3.13 -0.75 -4.77
C ARG A 18 -3.09 -1.71 -5.96
N TYR A 19 -2.11 -2.59 -5.95
CA TYR A 19 -1.91 -3.66 -6.92
C TYR A 19 -2.26 -5.00 -6.30
N HIS A 20 -3.17 -5.73 -6.94
CA HIS A 20 -3.43 -7.13 -6.63
C HIS A 20 -2.59 -8.00 -7.56
N LEU A 21 -1.57 -8.64 -7.00
CA LEU A 21 -0.65 -9.54 -7.68
C LEU A 21 -1.09 -10.98 -7.42
N GLU A 22 -2.17 -11.40 -8.08
CA GLU A 22 -2.82 -12.70 -7.85
C GLU A 22 -1.86 -13.88 -8.00
N ASN A 23 -0.97 -13.81 -9.00
CA ASN A 23 0.02 -14.87 -9.27
C ASN A 23 1.00 -15.06 -8.10
N LEU A 24 1.24 -14.01 -7.32
CA LEU A 24 2.11 -14.02 -6.15
C LEU A 24 1.31 -14.09 -4.84
N ARG A 25 -0.03 -14.02 -4.90
CA ARG A 25 -0.92 -13.89 -3.74
C ARG A 25 -0.56 -12.71 -2.86
N LEU A 26 -0.19 -11.59 -3.49
CA LEU A 26 0.21 -10.36 -2.82
C LEU A 26 -0.75 -9.21 -3.13
N THR A 27 -0.95 -8.36 -2.14
CA THR A 27 -1.52 -7.03 -2.33
C THR A 27 -0.49 -6.00 -1.94
N ARG A 28 -0.07 -5.17 -2.91
CA ARG A 28 0.89 -4.07 -2.71
C ARG A 28 0.16 -2.74 -2.75
N THR A 29 0.22 -1.97 -1.67
CA THR A 29 -0.25 -0.58 -1.62
C THR A 29 0.97 0.35 -1.56
N GLN A 30 1.05 1.32 -2.45
CA GLN A 30 2.17 2.27 -2.51
C GLN A 30 1.68 3.71 -2.70
N CYS A 31 2.32 4.67 -2.05
CA CYS A 31 2.07 6.10 -2.21
C CYS A 31 3.36 6.82 -2.63
N GLN A 32 3.28 7.58 -3.71
CA GLN A 32 4.42 8.35 -4.24
C GLN A 32 4.62 9.69 -3.52
N ILE A 33 3.71 10.09 -2.61
CA ILE A 33 3.76 11.39 -1.92
C ILE A 33 4.56 11.32 -0.62
N CYS A 34 4.41 10.23 0.12
CA CYS A 34 5.05 10.05 1.43
C CYS A 34 5.82 8.74 1.50
N ASP A 35 6.15 8.15 0.35
CA ASP A 35 6.87 6.87 0.21
C ASP A 35 6.27 5.70 1.01
N TYR A 36 4.97 5.74 1.35
CA TYR A 36 4.32 4.63 2.04
C TYR A 36 4.29 3.38 1.16
N LEU A 37 4.71 2.24 1.70
CA LEU A 37 4.64 0.92 1.08
C LEU A 37 4.08 -0.10 2.07
N MET A 38 3.14 -0.92 1.59
CA MET A 38 2.58 -2.04 2.34
C MET A 38 2.37 -3.22 1.39
N ILE A 39 3.01 -4.34 1.66
CA ILE A 39 2.83 -5.62 0.97
C ILE A 39 2.23 -6.62 1.95
N THR A 40 1.10 -7.19 1.57
CA THR A 40 0.37 -8.18 2.38
C THR A 40 0.08 -9.42 1.57
N CYS A 41 -0.04 -10.56 2.24
CA CYS A 41 -0.56 -11.79 1.63
C CYS A 41 -2.06 -11.61 1.37
N SER A 42 -2.51 -11.70 0.12
CA SER A 42 -3.91 -11.50 -0.25
C SER A 42 -4.86 -12.57 0.29
N GLN A 43 -4.34 -13.73 0.71
CA GLN A 43 -5.12 -14.82 1.30
C GLN A 43 -5.25 -14.73 2.82
N THR A 44 -4.19 -14.29 3.51
CA THR A 44 -4.14 -14.30 4.99
C THR A 44 -4.20 -12.92 5.62
N GLY A 45 -3.99 -11.86 4.83
CA GLY A 45 -3.88 -10.49 5.31
C GLY A 45 -2.59 -10.18 6.07
N LYS A 46 -1.70 -11.17 6.28
CA LYS A 46 -0.43 -10.97 6.99
C LYS A 46 0.47 -10.00 6.23
N VAL A 47 1.10 -9.09 6.98
CA VAL A 47 2.12 -8.17 6.45
C VAL A 47 3.36 -8.96 6.10
N ILE A 48 3.87 -8.72 4.90
CA ILE A 48 5.13 -9.29 4.39
C ILE A 48 6.21 -8.22 4.45
N GLU A 49 5.90 -7.01 4.02
CA GLU A 49 6.80 -5.86 4.04
C GLU A 49 5.98 -4.60 4.28
N ALA A 50 6.50 -3.70 5.12
CA ALA A 50 5.87 -2.41 5.37
C ALA A 50 6.94 -1.34 5.58
N TYR A 51 6.70 -0.19 4.96
CA TYR A 51 7.47 1.02 5.17
C TYR A 51 6.49 2.19 5.28
N ALA A 52 6.56 2.90 6.40
CA ALA A 52 5.70 4.03 6.70
C ALA A 52 6.58 5.19 7.21
N PRO A 53 6.95 6.13 6.33
CA PRO A 53 7.66 7.32 6.74
C PRO A 53 6.86 8.13 7.74
N GLY A 54 7.55 8.70 8.73
CA GLY A 54 6.91 9.60 9.68
C GLY A 54 6.34 10.79 8.94
N ILE A 55 5.00 10.87 8.86
CA ILE A 55 4.35 12.13 8.49
C ILE A 55 4.39 13.05 9.71
N TYR A 56 5.00 14.22 9.56
CA TYR A 56 4.72 15.29 10.50
C TYR A 56 3.22 15.52 10.44
N ALA A 57 2.52 15.35 11.56
CA ALA A 57 1.13 15.75 11.65
C ALA A 57 1.09 17.24 11.34
N HIS A 58 0.69 17.60 10.11
CA HIS A 58 0.33 18.97 9.80
C HIS A 58 -0.95 19.24 10.59
N ARG A 59 -0.74 19.82 11.77
CA ARG A 59 -1.76 20.26 12.71
C ARG A 59 -2.49 21.48 12.17
#